data_AF-A0A957GFS2-F1
#
_entry.id   AF-A0A957GFS2-F1
#
_cell.length_a   1.000
_cell.length_b   1.000
_cell.length_c   1.000
_cell.angle_alpha   90.00
_cell.angle_beta   90.00
_cell.angle_gamma   90.00
#
_symmetry.space_group_name_H-M   'P 1'
#
loop_
_entity.id
_entity.type
_entity.pdbx_description
1 polymer ?
#
loop_
_entity_poly.entity_id
_entity_poly.type
_entity_poly.pdbx_seq_one_letter_code
_entity_poly.pdbx_strand_id
1 'polypeptide(L)'
;MFDNLVTYHIHRRNPLPANDALAYQYILAGNGVFIRAETRFFTALLPVTVCTVRGLPPLRAQCQLLVPRIPAYLLDVVLAAARRARRPDGVLNEVLYRFHHHGCSVQVQKPAQQTTPTSVTTAVADDASILCDLHSHGNMSAFFSQTENADEQGARLLIGLLTL
;
A
#
# COMPACT_ATOMS: atom_id res chain seq x y z
N MET A 1 7.36 10.24 -22.38
CA MET A 1 6.83 10.64 -21.06
C MET A 1 5.36 10.23 -21.07
N PHE A 2 4.86 9.58 -20.02
CA PHE A 2 3.43 9.25 -19.95
C PHE A 2 2.69 10.46 -19.41
N ASP A 3 1.95 11.16 -20.26
CA ASP A 3 1.26 12.41 -19.89
C ASP A 3 0.11 12.17 -18.90
N ASN A 4 -0.28 10.93 -18.68
CA ASN A 4 -1.37 10.51 -17.80
C ASN A 4 -0.90 9.71 -16.58
N LEU A 5 0.35 9.87 -16.13
CA LEU A 5 0.81 9.22 -14.89
C LEU A 5 -0.03 9.67 -13.68
N VAL A 6 -0.21 10.98 -13.54
CA VAL A 6 -1.06 11.61 -12.52
C VAL A 6 -2.03 12.55 -13.23
N THR A 7 -3.32 12.42 -12.94
CA THR A 7 -4.36 13.29 -13.51
C THR A 7 -5.13 14.04 -12.41
N TYR A 8 -5.95 15.01 -12.81
CA TYR A 8 -6.68 15.88 -11.90
C TYR A 8 -8.14 15.99 -12.33
N HIS A 9 -9.07 15.93 -11.39
CA HIS A 9 -10.51 16.01 -11.65
C HIS A 9 -11.22 16.92 -10.65
N ILE A 10 -12.20 17.70 -11.13
CA ILE A 10 -13.11 18.47 -10.26
C ILE A 10 -14.43 17.71 -10.18
N HIS A 11 -14.77 17.24 -8.98
CA HIS A 11 -15.99 16.48 -8.73
C HIS A 11 -17.21 17.39 -8.82
N ARG A 12 -17.97 17.26 -9.93
CA ARG A 12 -19.18 18.06 -10.19
C ARG A 12 -20.48 17.28 -10.02
N ARG A 13 -20.45 15.96 -10.21
CA ARG A 13 -21.64 15.09 -10.18
C ARG A 13 -21.24 13.64 -9.92
N ASN A 14 -22.22 12.84 -9.52
CA ASN A 14 -22.11 11.38 -9.40
C ASN A 14 -22.71 10.69 -10.65
N PRO A 15 -22.16 9.54 -11.07
CA PRO A 15 -20.90 8.95 -10.61
C PRO A 15 -19.67 9.74 -11.11
N LEU A 16 -18.50 9.48 -10.52
CA LEU A 16 -17.22 9.96 -11.08
C LEU A 16 -17.01 9.36 -12.49
N PRO A 17 -16.38 10.09 -13.42
CA PRO A 17 -16.02 9.53 -14.71
C PRO A 17 -14.97 8.41 -14.56
N ALA A 18 -14.76 7.63 -15.61
CA ALA A 18 -13.69 6.64 -15.66
C ALA A 18 -12.33 7.25 -15.25
N ASN A 19 -11.50 6.46 -14.57
CA ASN A 19 -10.16 6.86 -14.21
C ASN A 19 -9.24 6.80 -15.44
N ASP A 20 -8.54 7.89 -15.73
CA ASP A 20 -7.62 8.04 -16.85
C ASP A 20 -6.14 8.09 -16.40
N ALA A 21 -5.88 8.07 -15.10
CA ALA A 21 -4.54 8.05 -14.53
C ALA A 21 -3.93 6.64 -14.52
N LEU A 22 -2.63 6.54 -14.82
CA LEU A 22 -1.86 5.30 -14.70
C LEU A 22 -1.40 5.01 -13.28
N ALA A 23 -1.10 6.03 -12.46
CA ALA A 23 -0.74 5.86 -11.05
C ALA A 23 -1.92 6.24 -10.14
N TYR A 24 -2.31 7.51 -10.14
CA TYR A 24 -3.43 8.00 -9.33
C TYR A 24 -3.97 9.33 -9.86
N GLN A 25 -5.20 9.65 -9.47
CA GLN A 25 -5.88 10.90 -9.81
C GLN A 25 -6.19 11.71 -8.55
N TYR A 26 -5.86 13.00 -8.56
CA TYR A 26 -6.36 13.94 -7.56
C TYR A 26 -7.78 14.39 -7.88
N ILE A 27 -8.67 14.37 -6.89
CA ILE A 27 -10.05 14.81 -7.03
C ILE A 27 -10.33 15.94 -6.04
N LEU A 28 -10.70 17.11 -6.56
CA LEU A 28 -11.22 18.21 -5.76
C LEU A 28 -12.73 18.03 -5.58
N ALA A 29 -13.20 17.96 -4.34
CA ALA A 29 -14.62 17.83 -3.98
C ALA A 29 -15.01 18.89 -2.93
N GLY A 30 -16.31 18.97 -2.61
CA GLY A 30 -16.85 19.94 -1.66
C GLY A 30 -16.29 19.83 -0.25
N ASN A 31 -15.82 18.65 0.13
CA ASN A 31 -15.27 18.34 1.46
C ASN A 31 -13.77 18.04 1.45
N GLY A 32 -13.05 18.37 0.37
CA GLY A 32 -11.59 18.31 0.36
C GLY A 32 -10.96 17.84 -0.94
N VAL A 33 -9.69 17.49 -0.84
CA VAL A 33 -8.90 16.85 -1.89
C VAL A 33 -8.79 15.36 -1.58
N PHE A 34 -9.02 14.53 -2.59
CA PHE A 34 -8.94 13.09 -2.53
C PHE A 34 -7.89 12.57 -3.52
N ILE A 35 -7.33 11.40 -3.23
CA ILE A 35 -6.63 10.56 -4.20
C ILE A 35 -7.53 9.40 -4.57
N ARG A 36 -7.68 9.18 -5.88
CA ARG A 36 -8.29 7.99 -6.46
C ARG A 36 -7.19 7.14 -7.11
N ALA A 37 -7.12 5.86 -6.74
CA ALA A 37 -6.24 4.89 -7.36
C ALA A 37 -7.04 3.61 -7.68
N GLU A 38 -6.75 3.02 -8.84
CA GLU A 38 -7.38 1.79 -9.28
C GLU A 38 -6.27 0.83 -9.72
N THR A 39 -6.26 -0.36 -9.12
CA THR A 39 -5.38 -1.45 -9.51
C THR A 39 -6.25 -2.63 -9.90
N ARG A 40 -5.64 -3.70 -10.43
CA ARG A 40 -6.34 -4.96 -10.66
C ARG A 40 -6.83 -5.65 -9.38
N PHE A 41 -6.41 -5.17 -8.21
CA PHE A 41 -6.72 -5.78 -6.92
C PHE A 41 -7.65 -4.96 -6.05
N PHE A 42 -7.62 -3.64 -6.18
CA PHE A 42 -8.43 -2.76 -5.35
C PHE A 42 -8.69 -1.42 -6.03
N THR A 43 -9.75 -0.77 -5.60
CA THR A 43 -10.00 0.65 -5.86
C THR A 43 -9.96 1.40 -4.54
N ALA A 44 -9.26 2.53 -4.51
CA ALA A 44 -9.16 3.39 -3.34
C ALA A 44 -9.54 4.82 -3.70
N LEU A 45 -10.28 5.46 -2.81
CA LEU A 45 -10.62 6.88 -2.83
C LEU A 45 -10.45 7.41 -1.41
N LEU A 46 -9.33 8.07 -1.16
CA LEU A 46 -8.89 8.47 0.18
C LEU A 46 -8.72 9.98 0.28
N PRO A 47 -9.15 10.62 1.39
CA PRO A 47 -8.94 12.04 1.58
C PRO A 47 -7.47 12.33 1.85
N VAL A 48 -6.90 13.31 1.14
CA VAL A 48 -5.54 13.84 1.38
C VAL A 48 -5.61 15.08 2.24
N THR A 49 -6.62 15.91 2.04
CA THR A 49 -6.81 17.15 2.79
C THR A 49 -8.29 17.41 2.94
N VAL A 50 -8.74 17.62 4.17
CA VAL A 50 -10.12 18.00 4.45
C VAL A 50 -10.23 19.52 4.41
N CYS A 51 -11.09 20.03 3.54
CA CYS A 51 -11.41 21.46 3.49
C CYS A 51 -12.79 21.67 2.86
N THR A 52 -13.39 22.84 3.09
CA THR A 52 -14.67 23.19 2.46
C THR A 52 -14.44 23.90 1.14
N VAL A 53 -14.93 23.32 0.05
CA VAL A 53 -14.94 23.93 -1.28
C VAL A 53 -16.38 24.24 -1.65
N ARG A 54 -16.74 25.54 -1.60
CA ARG A 54 -18.12 25.98 -1.86
C ARG A 54 -18.52 25.67 -3.31
N GLY A 55 -19.75 25.18 -3.48
CA GLY A 55 -20.34 24.92 -4.79
C GLY A 55 -20.01 23.55 -5.40
N LEU A 56 -19.20 22.72 -4.73
CA LEU A 56 -18.94 21.34 -5.14
C LEU A 56 -19.67 20.33 -4.23
N PRO A 57 -20.17 19.21 -4.77
CA PRO A 57 -20.71 18.11 -3.96
C PRO A 57 -19.60 17.44 -3.11
N PRO A 58 -19.94 16.92 -1.92
CA PRO A 58 -19.00 16.16 -1.11
C PRO A 58 -18.74 14.78 -1.72
N LEU A 59 -17.58 14.22 -1.42
CA LEU A 59 -17.16 12.89 -1.83
C LEU A 59 -16.89 12.01 -0.60
N ARG A 60 -17.29 10.74 -0.67
CA ARG A 60 -17.12 9.78 0.43
C ARG A 60 -15.87 8.94 0.18
N ALA A 61 -15.02 8.83 1.20
CA ALA A 61 -13.89 7.92 1.17
C ALA A 61 -14.35 6.46 1.06
N GLN A 62 -13.66 5.66 0.25
CA GLN A 62 -13.95 4.24 0.07
C GLN A 62 -12.68 3.49 -0.35
N CYS A 63 -12.58 2.24 0.11
CA CYS A 63 -11.59 1.29 -0.36
C CYS A 63 -12.29 -0.05 -0.56
N GLN A 64 -12.10 -0.65 -1.73
CA GLN A 64 -12.73 -1.91 -2.09
C GLN A 64 -11.69 -2.84 -2.68
N LEU A 65 -11.59 -4.04 -2.10
CA LEU A 65 -10.86 -5.14 -2.73
C LEU A 65 -11.72 -5.70 -3.88
N LEU A 66 -11.09 -5.84 -5.05
CA LEU A 66 -11.65 -6.50 -6.24
C LEU A 66 -11.33 -8.00 -6.27
N VAL A 67 -10.57 -8.46 -5.28
CA VAL A 67 -10.13 -9.84 -5.12
C VAL A 67 -10.45 -10.37 -3.72
N PRO A 68 -10.46 -11.71 -3.51
CA PRO A 68 -10.61 -12.29 -2.19
C PRO A 68 -9.61 -11.74 -1.17
N ARG A 69 -10.02 -11.75 0.10
CA ARG A 69 -9.15 -11.33 1.20
C ARG A 69 -7.95 -12.27 1.33
N ILE A 70 -6.81 -11.71 1.75
CA ILE A 70 -5.64 -12.50 2.14
C ILE A 70 -6.04 -13.43 3.29
N PRO A 71 -5.85 -14.76 3.18
CA PRO A 71 -6.12 -15.67 4.28
C PRO A 71 -5.27 -15.36 5.51
N ALA A 72 -5.90 -15.30 6.69
CA ALA A 72 -5.23 -14.93 7.93
C ALA A 72 -4.02 -15.82 8.27
N TYR A 73 -4.07 -17.11 7.94
CA TYR A 73 -2.97 -18.03 8.20
C TYR A 73 -1.65 -17.62 7.51
N LEU A 74 -1.70 -16.87 6.40
CA LEU A 74 -0.48 -16.37 5.76
C LEU A 74 0.19 -15.30 6.61
N LEU A 75 -0.57 -14.50 7.36
CA LEU A 75 0.00 -13.57 8.34
C LEU A 75 0.65 -14.33 9.50
N ASP A 76 0.06 -15.44 9.95
CA ASP A 76 0.67 -16.29 10.98
C ASP A 76 2.00 -16.89 10.52
N VAL A 77 2.07 -17.33 9.26
CA VAL A 77 3.30 -17.84 8.63
C VAL A 77 4.37 -16.75 8.57
N VAL A 78 4.00 -15.53 8.15
CA VAL A 78 4.91 -14.38 8.09
C VAL A 78 5.41 -14.00 9.47
N LEU A 79 4.50 -13.88 10.45
CA LEU A 79 4.84 -13.56 11.84
C LEU A 79 5.82 -14.59 12.42
N ALA A 80 5.55 -15.88 12.24
CA ALA A 80 6.45 -16.94 12.72
C ALA A 80 7.81 -16.90 12.02
N ALA A 81 7.84 -16.59 10.71
CA ALA A 81 9.10 -16.44 9.97
C ALA A 81 9.90 -15.22 10.45
N ALA A 82 9.23 -14.10 10.71
CA ALA A 82 9.87 -12.87 11.16
C ALA A 82 10.46 -13.03 12.58
N ARG A 83 9.77 -13.73 13.49
CA ARG A 83 10.30 -14.07 14.83
C ARG A 83 11.59 -14.90 14.76
N ARG A 84 11.72 -15.77 13.76
CA ARG A 84 12.91 -16.61 13.53
C ARG A 84 14.07 -15.84 12.89
N ALA A 85 13.85 -14.61 12.41
CA ALA A 85 14.91 -13.77 11.85
C ALA A 85 15.79 -13.11 12.94
N ARG A 86 15.56 -13.43 14.22
CA ARG A 86 16.38 -12.95 15.33
C ARG A 86 17.82 -13.45 15.19
N ARG A 87 18.77 -12.53 15.24
CA ARG A 87 20.20 -12.81 15.22
C ARG A 87 20.63 -13.48 16.53
N PRO A 88 21.80 -14.17 16.55
CA PRO A 88 22.34 -14.77 17.77
C PRO A 88 22.57 -13.78 18.93
N ASP A 89 22.79 -12.51 18.62
CA ASP A 89 22.93 -11.40 19.58
C ASP A 89 21.59 -10.86 20.12
N GLY A 90 20.46 -11.46 19.72
CA GLY A 90 19.12 -11.07 20.16
C GLY A 90 18.49 -9.95 19.34
N VAL A 91 19.21 -9.32 18.42
CA VAL A 91 18.70 -8.24 17.56
C VAL A 91 17.81 -8.79 16.44
N LEU A 92 16.68 -8.14 16.19
CA LEU A 92 15.83 -8.44 15.05
C LEU A 92 16.12 -7.46 13.92
N ASN A 93 16.52 -7.99 12.77
CA ASN A 93 16.52 -7.22 11.54
C ASN A 93 15.09 -7.11 10.99
N GLU A 94 14.79 -6.03 10.29
CA GLU A 94 13.57 -5.92 9.50
C GLU A 94 13.56 -6.94 8.37
N VAL A 95 12.39 -7.45 8.01
CA VAL A 95 12.21 -8.41 6.93
C VAL A 95 11.02 -7.99 6.09
N LEU A 96 11.23 -7.90 4.78
CA LEU A 96 10.21 -7.67 3.77
C LEU A 96 9.62 -8.99 3.30
N TYR A 97 8.30 -9.00 3.18
CA TYR A 97 7.48 -10.06 2.60
C TYR A 97 6.56 -9.46 1.55
N ARG A 98 6.40 -10.14 0.42
CA ARG A 98 5.52 -9.74 -0.68
C ARG A 98 4.36 -10.69 -0.78
N PHE A 99 3.14 -10.14 -0.78
CA PHE A 99 1.93 -10.90 -1.05
C PHE A 99 1.59 -10.79 -2.54
N HIS A 100 1.70 -11.92 -3.22
CA HIS A 100 1.34 -12.08 -4.62
C HIS A 100 -0.10 -12.60 -4.73
N HIS A 101 -0.94 -11.90 -5.49
CA HIS A 101 -2.34 -12.27 -5.66
C HIS A 101 -2.62 -12.67 -7.11
N HIS A 102 -3.17 -13.87 -7.30
CA HIS A 102 -3.45 -14.49 -8.61
C HIS A 102 -4.94 -14.68 -8.90
N GLY A 103 -5.77 -13.83 -8.30
CA GLY A 103 -7.22 -13.78 -8.49
C GLY A 103 -8.00 -14.71 -7.55
N CYS A 104 -7.60 -15.97 -7.43
CA CYS A 104 -8.22 -16.93 -6.50
C CYS A 104 -7.28 -17.47 -5.43
N SER A 105 -5.98 -17.18 -5.54
CA SER A 105 -4.96 -17.64 -4.60
C SER A 105 -3.99 -16.52 -4.25
N VAL A 106 -3.42 -16.64 -3.06
CA VAL A 106 -2.42 -15.71 -2.53
C VAL A 106 -1.18 -16.51 -2.16
N GLN A 107 -0.02 -16.00 -2.57
CA GLN A 107 1.28 -16.53 -2.19
C GLN A 107 2.04 -15.45 -1.43
N VAL A 108 2.83 -15.86 -0.44
CA VAL A 108 3.74 -14.96 0.26
C VAL A 108 5.17 -15.36 -0.03
N GLN A 109 6.00 -14.39 -0.39
CA GLN A 109 7.40 -14.59 -0.72
C GLN A 109 8.28 -13.66 0.10
N LYS A 110 9.41 -14.17 0.58
CA LYS A 110 10.48 -13.35 1.15
C LYS A 110 11.52 -13.13 0.05
N PRO A 111 11.55 -11.96 -0.63
CA PRO A 111 12.52 -11.73 -1.70
C PRO A 111 13.95 -11.70 -1.14
N ALA A 112 14.93 -11.88 -2.02
CA ALA A 112 16.32 -11.59 -1.69
C ALA A 112 16.44 -10.11 -1.29
N GLN A 113 16.99 -9.84 -0.12
CA GLN A 113 16.92 -8.53 0.53
C GLN A 113 18.14 -8.29 1.41
N GLN A 114 18.56 -7.03 1.52
CA GLN A 114 19.52 -6.56 2.49
C GLN A 114 18.74 -5.97 3.66
N THR A 115 19.09 -6.37 4.88
CA THR A 115 18.32 -6.04 6.08
C THR A 115 19.21 -5.46 7.14
N THR A 116 18.71 -4.45 7.83
CA THR A 116 19.26 -3.90 9.05
C THR A 116 18.16 -3.91 10.13
N PRO A 117 18.46 -3.56 11.38
CA PRO A 117 17.44 -3.40 12.41
C PRO A 117 16.38 -2.32 12.12
N THR A 118 16.62 -1.44 11.15
CA THR A 118 15.76 -0.27 10.87
C THR A 118 15.53 -0.03 9.38
N SER A 119 15.91 -0.97 8.52
CA SER A 119 15.66 -0.86 7.09
C SER A 119 15.71 -2.21 6.39
N VAL A 120 14.95 -2.32 5.32
CA VAL A 120 15.02 -3.43 4.38
C VAL A 120 15.00 -2.91 2.95
N THR A 121 15.93 -3.38 2.12
CA THR A 121 15.96 -3.07 0.69
C THR A 121 16.01 -4.35 -0.13
N THR A 122 15.39 -4.34 -1.30
CA THR A 122 15.44 -5.46 -2.23
C THR A 122 15.71 -4.96 -3.64
N ALA A 123 16.62 -5.66 -4.34
CA ALA A 123 16.88 -5.45 -5.76
C ALA A 123 15.92 -6.26 -6.65
N VAL A 124 15.02 -7.05 -6.05
CA VAL A 124 14.04 -7.84 -6.81
C VAL A 124 13.00 -6.88 -7.37
N ALA A 125 12.98 -6.80 -8.71
CA ALA A 125 12.07 -5.96 -9.46
C ALA A 125 10.61 -6.22 -9.08
N ASP A 126 9.82 -5.19 -9.34
CA ASP A 126 8.39 -5.21 -9.12
C ASP A 126 7.68 -6.15 -10.10
N ASP A 127 6.71 -6.88 -9.59
CA ASP A 127 5.87 -7.79 -10.35
C ASP A 127 4.41 -7.36 -10.24
N ALA A 128 3.67 -7.42 -11.34
CA ALA A 128 2.28 -6.99 -11.37
C ALA A 128 1.37 -7.79 -10.40
N SER A 129 1.80 -8.98 -9.96
CA SER A 129 1.09 -9.80 -8.97
C SER A 129 1.22 -9.34 -7.53
N ILE A 130 2.13 -8.42 -7.23
CA ILE A 130 2.29 -7.89 -5.88
C ILE A 130 1.05 -7.05 -5.51
N LEU A 131 0.27 -7.56 -4.56
CA LEU A 131 -0.84 -6.86 -3.94
C LEU A 131 -0.37 -5.92 -2.84
N CYS A 132 0.56 -6.42 -2.02
CA CYS A 132 0.97 -5.77 -0.79
C CYS A 132 2.41 -6.13 -0.45
N ASP A 133 3.15 -5.13 -0.01
CA ASP A 133 4.43 -5.30 0.68
C ASP A 133 4.17 -5.22 2.20
N LEU A 134 4.75 -6.15 2.95
CA LEU A 134 4.66 -6.23 4.41
C LEU A 134 6.08 -6.30 4.96
N HIS A 135 6.43 -5.39 5.87
CA HIS A 135 7.71 -5.44 6.55
C HIS A 135 7.53 -5.53 8.07
N SER A 136 8.48 -6.20 8.73
CA SER A 136 8.53 -6.32 10.18
C SER A 136 9.38 -5.21 10.78
N HIS A 137 8.94 -4.59 11.88
CA HIS A 137 9.67 -3.51 12.56
C HIS A 137 10.69 -3.99 13.61
N GLY A 138 11.01 -5.29 13.65
CA GLY A 138 11.89 -5.86 14.66
C GLY A 138 11.45 -5.53 16.10
N ASN A 139 12.29 -4.80 16.82
CA ASN A 139 12.02 -4.31 18.19
C ASN A 139 11.30 -2.94 18.24
N MET A 140 11.02 -2.31 17.09
CA MET A 140 10.34 -1.04 17.02
C MET A 140 8.81 -1.22 17.03
N SER A 141 8.11 -0.15 17.39
CA SER A 141 6.67 -0.03 17.19
C SER A 141 6.35 -0.05 15.69
N ALA A 142 5.17 -0.52 15.31
CA ALA A 142 4.69 -0.35 13.94
C ALA A 142 4.29 1.11 13.71
N PHE A 143 4.98 1.80 12.81
CA PHE A 143 4.65 3.16 12.36
C PHE A 143 5.14 3.32 10.92
N PHE A 144 4.46 4.13 10.11
CA PHE A 144 4.97 4.44 8.77
C PHE A 144 6.16 5.40 8.88
N SER A 145 7.35 4.96 8.49
CA SER A 145 8.56 5.79 8.56
C SER A 145 8.59 6.87 7.46
N GLN A 146 9.38 7.93 7.66
CA GLN A 146 9.57 8.94 6.60
C GLN A 146 10.25 8.34 5.35
N THR A 147 11.02 7.26 5.50
CA THR A 147 11.66 6.54 4.40
C THR A 147 10.62 5.76 3.60
N GLU A 148 9.69 5.06 4.25
CA GLU A 148 8.54 4.42 3.58
C GLU A 148 7.72 5.45 2.77
N ASN A 149 7.38 6.58 3.39
CA ASN A 149 6.64 7.65 2.72
C ASN A 149 7.34 8.22 1.47
N ALA A 150 8.68 8.18 1.41
CA ALA A 150 9.47 8.71 0.30
C ALA A 150 9.68 7.70 -0.84
N ASP A 151 9.73 6.41 -0.53
CA ASP A 151 9.88 5.32 -1.50
C ASP A 151 8.55 4.98 -2.21
N GLU A 152 7.42 5.43 -1.67
CA GLU A 152 6.07 5.18 -2.18
C GLU A 152 5.67 6.09 -3.35
N GLN A 153 5.94 5.65 -4.58
CA GLN A 153 5.44 6.29 -5.80
C GLN A 153 4.36 5.47 -6.55
N GLY A 154 4.00 4.29 -6.03
CA GLY A 154 3.04 3.36 -6.65
C GLY A 154 1.82 3.06 -5.77
N ALA A 155 0.72 2.60 -6.37
CA ALA A 155 -0.50 2.23 -5.65
C ALA A 155 -0.40 0.80 -5.08
N ARG A 156 0.22 0.64 -3.90
CA ARG A 156 0.31 -0.63 -3.17
C ARG A 156 -0.33 -0.53 -1.79
N LEU A 157 -0.80 -1.67 -1.29
CA LEU A 157 -1.14 -1.77 0.13
C LEU A 157 0.15 -2.02 0.93
N LEU A 158 0.30 -1.31 2.02
CA LEU A 158 1.40 -1.50 2.96
C LEU A 158 0.86 -1.88 4.32
N ILE A 159 1.47 -2.91 4.90
CA ILE A 159 1.11 -3.42 6.22
C ILE A 159 2.39 -3.44 7.06
N GLY A 160 2.45 -2.58 8.08
CA GLY A 160 3.45 -2.68 9.14
C GLY A 160 2.99 -3.69 10.19
N LEU A 161 3.76 -4.75 10.43
CA LEU A 161 3.44 -5.75 11.45
C LEU A 161 4.00 -5.33 12.82
N LEU A 162 3.14 -5.37 13.85
CA LEU A 162 3.47 -5.08 15.25
C LEU A 162 4.60 -5.99 15.77
N THR A 163 5.45 -5.38 16.59
CA THR A 163 6.62 -5.82 17.36
C THR A 163 6.69 -7.33 17.70
N LEU A 164 7.86 -7.96 17.47
CA LEU A 164 8.10 -9.41 17.57
C LEU A 164 8.75 -9.90 18.86
#